data_AF-A0A3C1SZF6-F1
#
_entry.id   AF-A0A3C1SZF6-F1
#
_cell.length_a   1.000
_cell.length_b   1.000
_cell.length_c   1.000
_cell.angle_alpha   90.00
_cell.angle_beta   90.00
_cell.angle_gamma   90.00
#
_symmetry.space_group_name_H-M   'P 1'
#
loop_
_entity.id
_entity.type
_entity.pdbx_description
1 polymer ?
#
loop_
_entity_poly.entity_id
_entity_poly.type
_entity_poly.pdbx_seq_one_letter_code
_entity_poly.pdbx_strand_id
1 'polypeptide(L)'
;PGAVIGRRFFIDHGMGVVIGETAQIGDDCTLYHGVTLGGTTWKKGKRHPTLGNNVVIGAGAKILGPIILGDDVRVGSNSVVVKSVDNAQTVVGVPARVLKDSKTQTDHFESYAVGTDVDDPTVKAINSILSHIHDMDEQLNIVSKKLDIKDQDDIDVDKLEIESK
;
A
#
# COMPACT_ATOMS: atom_id res chain seq x y z
N PRO A 1 -8.65 5.86 29.69
CA PRO A 1 -8.17 5.94 28.29
C PRO A 1 -6.74 6.49 28.29
N GLY A 2 -5.83 5.99 27.43
CA GLY A 2 -4.40 6.36 27.47
C GLY A 2 -3.89 7.15 26.27
N ALA A 3 -4.62 7.14 25.14
CA ALA A 3 -4.21 7.83 23.93
C ALA A 3 -4.25 9.35 24.15
N VAL A 4 -3.28 10.06 23.58
CA VAL A 4 -3.23 11.52 23.59
C VAL A 4 -3.66 12.00 22.20
N ILE A 5 -4.69 12.85 22.16
CA ILE A 5 -5.27 13.35 20.91
C ILE A 5 -5.26 14.87 20.94
N GLY A 6 -4.68 15.47 19.90
CA GLY A 6 -4.61 16.91 19.68
C GLY A 6 -5.95 17.55 19.33
N ARG A 7 -5.91 18.84 19.04
CA ARG A 7 -7.08 19.64 18.67
C ARG A 7 -7.47 19.41 17.21
N ARG A 8 -8.75 19.64 16.90
CA ARG A 8 -9.31 19.54 15.54
C ARG A 8 -9.06 18.17 14.89
N PHE A 9 -8.98 17.13 15.72
CA PHE A 9 -8.92 15.76 15.27
C PHE A 9 -10.23 15.37 14.60
N PHE A 10 -10.17 15.00 13.34
CA PHE A 10 -11.33 14.67 12.54
C PHE A 10 -11.33 13.18 12.18
N ILE A 11 -12.45 12.52 12.43
CA ILE A 11 -12.68 11.15 11.98
C ILE A 11 -13.78 11.19 10.93
N ASP A 12 -13.43 10.91 9.67
CA ASP A 12 -14.38 10.82 8.59
C ASP A 12 -14.88 9.38 8.45
N HIS A 13 -16.20 9.20 8.57
CA HIS A 13 -16.87 7.90 8.63
C HIS A 13 -16.31 6.96 9.71
N GLY A 14 -16.42 7.27 11.01
CA GLY A 14 -15.69 6.56 12.09
C GLY A 14 -15.85 5.05 12.31
N MET A 15 -16.56 4.32 11.44
CA MET A 15 -16.64 2.86 11.46
C MET A 15 -15.24 2.22 11.41
N GLY A 16 -14.94 1.33 12.36
CA GLY A 16 -13.73 0.50 12.34
C GLY A 16 -12.42 1.25 12.64
N VAL A 17 -12.47 2.49 13.14
CA VAL A 17 -11.27 3.19 13.60
C VAL A 17 -10.79 2.62 14.93
N VAL A 18 -9.51 2.24 15.01
CA VAL A 18 -8.87 1.65 16.19
C VAL A 18 -7.69 2.52 16.61
N ILE A 19 -7.75 3.10 17.80
CA ILE A 19 -6.67 3.93 18.37
C ILE A 19 -6.13 3.25 19.62
N GLY A 20 -4.85 2.85 19.56
CA GLY A 20 -4.22 2.15 20.66
C GLY A 20 -3.86 3.02 21.86
N GLU A 21 -3.72 2.38 23.02
CA GLU A 21 -3.54 3.03 24.33
C GLU A 21 -2.39 4.05 24.38
N THR A 22 -1.29 3.82 23.69
CA THR A 22 -0.10 4.70 23.75
C THR A 22 0.10 5.53 22.48
N ALA A 23 -0.95 5.64 21.67
CA ALA A 23 -0.96 6.49 20.49
C ALA A 23 -0.90 7.96 20.92
N GLN A 24 -0.14 8.74 20.16
CA GLN A 24 -0.10 10.19 20.30
C GLN A 24 -0.46 10.78 18.95
N ILE A 25 -1.44 11.66 18.91
CA ILE A 25 -1.97 12.27 17.70
C ILE A 25 -1.82 13.78 17.85
N GLY A 26 -1.13 14.43 16.91
CA GLY A 26 -1.00 15.88 16.87
C GLY A 26 -2.30 16.61 16.54
N ASP A 27 -2.19 17.92 16.34
CA ASP A 27 -3.32 18.77 15.94
C ASP A 27 -3.67 18.53 14.46
N ASP A 28 -4.92 18.80 14.08
CA ASP A 28 -5.41 18.82 12.68
C ASP A 28 -5.26 17.48 11.92
N CYS A 29 -5.13 16.36 12.64
CA CYS A 29 -5.08 15.05 12.01
C CYS A 29 -6.46 14.59 11.54
N THR A 30 -6.50 13.93 10.38
CA THR A 30 -7.70 13.32 9.81
C THR A 30 -7.52 11.80 9.65
N LEU A 31 -8.44 11.03 10.21
CA LEU A 31 -8.52 9.59 10.02
C LEU A 31 -9.81 9.21 9.31
N TYR A 32 -9.70 8.47 8.22
CA TYR A 32 -10.86 7.85 7.59
C TYR A 32 -11.26 6.54 8.28
N HIS A 33 -12.42 6.00 7.92
CA HIS A 33 -12.91 4.71 8.36
C HIS A 33 -11.87 3.58 8.27
N GLY A 34 -11.96 2.60 9.18
CA GLY A 34 -11.13 1.39 9.13
C GLY A 34 -9.64 1.60 9.45
N VAL A 35 -9.22 2.81 9.84
CA VAL A 35 -7.83 3.08 10.21
C VAL A 35 -7.47 2.38 11.52
N THR A 36 -6.25 1.85 11.63
CA THR A 36 -5.72 1.31 12.89
C THR A 36 -4.38 1.93 13.25
N LEU A 37 -4.30 2.54 14.43
CA LEU A 37 -3.07 2.93 15.12
C LEU A 37 -2.72 1.82 16.13
N GLY A 38 -2.08 0.77 15.62
CA GLY A 38 -1.91 -0.52 16.30
C GLY A 38 -0.52 -0.72 16.91
N GLY A 39 -0.44 -1.62 17.88
CA GLY A 39 0.83 -2.06 18.45
C GLY A 39 1.39 -3.30 17.77
N THR A 40 2.71 -3.46 17.79
CA THR A 40 3.41 -4.65 17.25
C THR A 40 3.93 -5.58 18.33
N THR A 41 3.74 -5.24 19.60
CA THR A 41 4.25 -6.00 20.74
C THR A 41 3.32 -5.91 21.96
N TRP A 42 3.36 -6.94 22.81
CA TRP A 42 2.66 -7.02 24.09
C TRP A 42 3.43 -6.36 25.25
N LYS A 43 4.68 -5.93 25.00
CA LYS A 43 5.50 -5.28 26.02
C LYS A 43 4.83 -3.98 26.49
N LYS A 44 4.82 -3.77 27.81
CA LYS A 44 4.36 -2.50 28.41
C LYS A 44 5.25 -1.35 27.93
N GLY A 45 4.65 -0.17 27.78
CA GLY A 45 5.33 1.05 27.30
C GLY A 45 4.81 1.54 25.95
N LYS A 46 5.59 2.43 25.32
CA LYS A 46 5.29 3.00 24.01
C LYS A 46 5.35 1.89 22.95
N ARG A 47 4.20 1.63 22.33
CA ARG A 47 4.02 0.53 21.37
C ARG A 47 3.09 0.87 20.21
N HIS A 48 2.39 1.99 20.29
CA HIS A 48 1.53 2.51 19.24
C HIS A 48 2.15 3.76 18.59
N PRO A 49 1.68 4.17 17.40
CA PRO A 49 2.29 5.25 16.63
C PRO A 49 2.26 6.62 17.32
N THR A 50 3.09 7.52 16.84
CA THR A 50 2.97 8.97 17.06
C THR A 50 2.74 9.64 15.71
N LEU A 51 1.72 10.48 15.62
CA LEU A 51 1.40 11.30 14.45
C LEU A 51 1.78 12.75 14.78
N GLY A 52 2.48 13.42 13.87
CA GLY A 52 2.67 14.87 13.89
C GLY A 52 1.36 15.62 13.62
N ASN A 53 1.46 16.90 13.29
CA ASN A 53 0.31 17.73 12.95
C ASN A 53 -0.09 17.57 11.48
N ASN A 54 -1.34 17.88 11.15
CA ASN A 54 -1.88 17.83 9.79
C ASN A 54 -1.75 16.46 9.08
N VAL A 55 -1.60 15.36 9.84
CA VAL A 55 -1.45 14.03 9.25
C VAL A 55 -2.79 13.52 8.73
N VAL A 56 -2.82 13.06 7.48
CA VAL A 56 -4.01 12.47 6.87
C VAL A 56 -3.80 10.98 6.65
N ILE A 57 -4.70 10.17 7.20
CA ILE A 57 -4.65 8.72 7.10
C ILE A 57 -5.86 8.20 6.32
N GLY A 58 -5.62 7.74 5.10
CA GLY A 58 -6.61 7.18 4.20
C GLY A 58 -7.34 5.95 4.76
N ALA A 59 -8.50 5.67 4.16
CA ALA A 59 -9.41 4.64 4.62
C ALA A 59 -8.72 3.26 4.70
N GLY A 60 -8.98 2.52 5.77
CA GLY A 60 -8.47 1.15 5.94
C GLY A 60 -6.96 1.05 6.22
N ALA A 61 -6.20 2.14 6.28
CA ALA A 61 -4.75 2.07 6.51
C ALA A 61 -4.39 1.57 7.92
N LYS A 62 -3.23 0.91 8.04
CA LYS A 62 -2.72 0.32 9.28
C LYS A 62 -1.34 0.90 9.58
N ILE A 63 -1.20 1.54 10.74
CA ILE A 63 0.03 2.17 11.20
C ILE A 63 0.44 1.41 12.45
N LEU A 64 1.51 0.64 12.35
CA LEU A 64 1.81 -0.42 13.30
C LEU A 64 3.16 -0.19 13.99
N GLY A 65 3.12 -0.15 15.32
CA GLY A 65 4.29 -0.08 16.19
C GLY A 65 4.59 1.33 16.70
N PRO A 66 5.66 1.49 17.51
CA PRO A 66 6.08 2.78 18.05
C PRO A 66 6.84 3.61 17.00
N ILE A 67 6.23 3.80 15.83
CA ILE A 67 6.77 4.60 14.72
C ILE A 67 6.24 6.03 14.77
N ILE A 68 6.93 6.94 14.08
CA ILE A 68 6.57 8.35 14.01
C ILE A 68 6.20 8.69 12.57
N LEU A 69 5.03 9.28 12.37
CA LEU A 69 4.73 10.03 11.14
C LEU A 69 4.96 11.50 11.44
N GLY A 70 5.81 12.14 10.66
CA GLY A 70 6.09 13.58 10.75
C GLY A 70 4.87 14.46 10.49
N ASP A 71 5.06 15.76 10.57
CA ASP A 71 4.04 16.75 10.21
C ASP A 71 3.71 16.64 8.71
N ASP A 72 2.46 16.92 8.34
CA ASP A 72 1.98 16.96 6.94
C ASP A 72 2.13 15.64 6.16
N VAL A 73 2.30 14.50 6.86
CA VAL A 73 2.35 13.18 6.22
C VAL A 73 0.97 12.76 5.71
N ARG A 74 0.94 12.15 4.52
CA ARG A 74 -0.26 11.54 3.95
C ARG A 74 -0.06 10.04 3.77
N VAL A 75 -1.00 9.24 4.26
CA VAL A 75 -1.00 7.77 4.11
C VAL A 75 -2.13 7.38 3.18
N GLY A 76 -1.81 6.72 2.06
CA GLY A 76 -2.82 6.23 1.12
C GLY A 76 -3.70 5.13 1.72
N SER A 77 -4.91 4.99 1.20
CA SER A 77 -5.89 3.99 1.64
C SER A 77 -5.31 2.56 1.62
N ASN A 78 -5.71 1.73 2.58
CA ASN A 78 -5.28 0.34 2.75
C ASN A 78 -3.76 0.11 2.89
N SER A 79 -2.96 1.17 3.06
CA SER A 79 -1.52 1.04 3.23
C SER A 79 -1.16 0.46 4.60
N VAL A 80 -0.04 -0.26 4.68
CA VAL A 80 0.49 -0.81 5.93
C VAL A 80 1.84 -0.18 6.24
N VAL A 81 1.85 0.77 7.17
CA VAL A 81 3.03 1.55 7.57
C VAL A 81 3.68 0.90 8.79
N VAL A 82 4.92 0.43 8.61
CA VAL A 82 5.72 -0.27 9.63
C VAL A 82 7.07 0.40 9.91
N LYS A 83 7.31 1.57 9.32
CA LYS A 83 8.52 2.39 9.50
C LYS A 83 8.11 3.85 9.67
N SER A 84 8.91 4.61 10.41
CA SER A 84 8.70 6.06 10.53
C SER A 84 8.81 6.75 9.17
N VAL A 85 8.10 7.87 9.04
CA VAL A 85 7.99 8.66 7.82
C VAL A 85 8.30 10.11 8.18
N ASP A 86 9.18 10.74 7.40
CA ASP A 86 9.58 12.13 7.63
C ASP A 86 8.46 13.09 7.21
N ASN A 87 8.59 14.36 7.61
CA ASN A 87 7.58 15.38 7.34
C ASN A 87 7.27 15.52 5.84
N ALA A 88 6.02 15.90 5.53
CA ALA A 88 5.52 16.23 4.19
C ALA A 88 5.69 15.13 3.13
N GLN A 89 5.72 13.85 3.54
CA GLN A 89 5.79 12.71 2.63
C GLN A 89 4.42 12.04 2.44
N THR A 90 4.18 11.54 1.22
CA THR A 90 3.07 10.63 0.93
C THR A 90 3.59 9.19 0.91
N VAL A 91 2.94 8.28 1.63
CA VAL A 91 3.29 6.85 1.64
C VAL A 91 2.12 5.99 1.22
N VAL A 92 2.39 4.97 0.40
CA VAL A 92 1.37 4.04 -0.13
C VAL A 92 1.85 2.60 -0.15
N GLY A 93 0.92 1.65 -0.12
CA GLY A 93 1.17 0.22 -0.38
C GLY A 93 1.38 -0.64 0.87
N VAL A 94 1.67 -1.92 0.64
CA VAL A 94 1.85 -2.96 1.67
C VAL A 94 3.12 -3.76 1.39
N PRO A 95 4.22 -3.57 2.15
CA PRO A 95 4.42 -2.50 3.14
C PRO A 95 4.53 -1.12 2.47
N ALA A 96 4.14 -0.07 3.20
CA ALA A 96 4.10 1.28 2.67
C ALA A 96 5.49 1.81 2.30
N ARG A 97 5.57 2.54 1.20
CA ARG A 97 6.79 3.21 0.71
C ARG A 97 6.47 4.66 0.35
N VAL A 98 7.48 5.52 0.48
CA VAL A 98 7.37 6.93 0.07
C VAL A 98 7.15 7.00 -1.43
N LEU A 99 6.08 7.67 -1.83
CA LEU A 99 5.83 8.05 -3.21
C LEU A 99 6.85 9.13 -3.55
N LYS A 100 7.70 8.88 -4.55
CA LYS A 100 8.59 9.93 -5.05
C LYS A 100 7.75 10.87 -5.90
N ASP A 101 7.80 12.16 -5.62
CA ASP A 101 7.14 13.19 -6.43
C ASP A 101 7.60 13.07 -7.88
N SER A 102 6.77 12.48 -8.74
CA SER A 102 6.77 12.87 -10.14
C SER A 102 6.19 14.29 -10.17
N LYS A 103 7.00 15.24 -10.64
CA LYS A 103 6.69 16.66 -10.64
C LYS A 103 5.44 16.97 -11.46
N THR A 104 4.26 16.85 -10.88
CA THR A 104 3.02 17.39 -11.43
C THR A 104 2.07 17.71 -10.30
N GLN A 105 2.33 18.84 -9.62
CA GLN A 105 1.31 19.49 -8.79
C GLN A 105 0.16 19.89 -9.70
N THR A 106 -0.96 19.20 -9.60
CA THR A 106 -2.24 19.71 -10.07
C THR A 106 -3.12 19.97 -8.86
N ASP A 107 -3.80 21.11 -8.89
CA ASP A 107 -4.59 21.71 -7.80
C ASP A 107 -5.95 20.97 -7.63
N HIS A 108 -5.90 19.64 -7.55
CA HIS A 108 -7.07 18.77 -7.47
C HIS A 108 -7.12 18.05 -6.12
N PHE A 109 -8.31 17.99 -5.52
CA PHE A 109 -8.57 17.23 -4.31
C PHE A 109 -8.36 15.72 -4.57
N GLU A 110 -7.20 15.20 -4.20
CA GLU A 110 -6.87 13.78 -4.32
C GLU A 110 -7.43 12.99 -3.13
N SER A 111 -8.64 12.46 -3.31
CA SER A 111 -9.40 11.77 -2.25
C SER A 111 -8.70 10.54 -1.64
N TYR A 112 -7.62 10.02 -2.25
CA TYR A 112 -6.97 8.78 -1.83
C TYR A 112 -5.43 8.81 -1.82
N ALA A 113 -4.81 10.00 -1.98
CA ALA A 113 -3.34 10.16 -2.02
C ALA A 113 -2.63 9.24 -3.05
N VAL A 114 -3.29 8.96 -4.16
CA VAL A 114 -2.74 8.21 -5.30
C VAL A 114 -2.88 9.09 -6.54
N GLY A 115 -1.80 9.79 -6.90
CA GLY A 115 -1.62 10.29 -8.26
C GLY A 115 -1.43 9.11 -9.21
N THR A 116 -1.88 9.25 -10.46
CA THR A 116 -1.91 8.18 -11.49
C THR A 116 -0.54 7.76 -12.02
N ASP A 117 0.53 7.88 -11.23
CA ASP A 117 1.90 7.71 -11.73
C ASP A 117 2.55 6.38 -11.32
N VAL A 118 3.16 5.75 -12.33
CA VAL A 118 3.28 4.29 -12.50
C VAL A 118 4.62 3.78 -11.98
N ASP A 119 4.84 3.87 -10.66
CA ASP A 119 6.07 3.37 -10.01
C ASP A 119 5.81 2.21 -9.03
N ASP A 120 4.83 1.36 -9.34
CA ASP A 120 4.47 0.18 -8.52
C ASP A 120 5.42 -1.00 -8.81
N PRO A 121 6.13 -1.54 -7.79
CA PRO A 121 7.03 -2.68 -7.96
C PRO A 121 6.30 -3.97 -8.37
N THR A 122 5.02 -4.12 -8.05
CA THR A 122 4.20 -5.26 -8.49
C THR A 122 3.92 -5.16 -9.99
N VAL A 123 3.60 -3.97 -10.50
CA VAL A 123 3.44 -3.73 -11.94
C VAL A 123 4.77 -3.98 -12.67
N LYS A 124 5.90 -3.54 -12.10
CA LYS A 124 7.24 -3.84 -12.64
C LYS A 124 7.53 -5.34 -12.66
N ALA A 125 7.18 -6.07 -11.60
CA ALA A 125 7.37 -7.52 -11.54
C ALA A 125 6.48 -8.24 -12.57
N ILE A 126 5.21 -7.85 -12.71
CA ILE A 126 4.29 -8.39 -13.72
C ILE A 126 4.84 -8.15 -15.12
N ASN A 127 5.26 -6.92 -15.44
CA ASN A 127 5.86 -6.60 -16.73
C ASN A 127 7.14 -7.40 -17.00
N SER A 128 7.98 -7.61 -15.98
CA SER A 128 9.18 -8.44 -16.10
C SER A 128 8.87 -9.91 -16.38
N ILE A 129 7.81 -10.45 -15.76
CA ILE A 129 7.34 -11.82 -16.01
C ILE A 129 6.79 -11.94 -17.43
N LEU A 130 5.96 -10.98 -17.86
CA LEU A 130 5.41 -10.95 -19.23
C LEU A 130 6.52 -10.90 -20.29
N SER A 131 7.57 -10.10 -20.07
CA SER A 131 8.74 -10.07 -20.95
C SER A 131 9.44 -11.42 -21.00
N HIS A 132 9.62 -12.08 -19.85
CA HIS A 132 10.29 -13.38 -19.82
C HIS A 132 9.47 -14.49 -20.49
N ILE A 133 8.14 -14.45 -20.37
CA ILE A 133 7.24 -15.37 -21.09
C ILE A 133 7.38 -15.19 -22.60
N HIS A 134 7.42 -13.94 -23.07
CA HIS A 134 7.62 -13.65 -24.49
C HIS A 134 8.97 -14.17 -25.00
N ASP A 135 10.05 -13.98 -24.23
CA ASP A 135 11.37 -14.51 -24.57
C ASP A 135 11.38 -16.05 -24.58
N MET A 136 10.72 -16.70 -23.61
CA MET A 136 10.59 -18.15 -23.55
C MET A 136 9.81 -18.71 -24.74
N ASP A 137 8.73 -18.04 -25.16
CA ASP A 137 7.92 -18.45 -26.30
C ASP A 137 8.70 -18.35 -27.63
N GLU A 138 9.52 -17.31 -27.78
CA GLU A 138 10.42 -17.18 -28.92
C GLU A 138 11.45 -18.31 -28.96
N GLN A 139 12.07 -18.65 -27.81
CA GLN A 139 13.01 -19.77 -27.72
C GLN A 139 12.34 -21.12 -28.01
N LEU A 140 11.14 -21.36 -27.49
CA LEU A 140 10.37 -22.58 -27.75
C LEU A 140 10.03 -22.72 -29.23
N ASN A 141 9.63 -21.64 -29.89
CA ASN A 141 9.38 -21.64 -31.34
C ASN A 141 10.65 -21.96 -32.16
N ILE A 142 11.80 -21.45 -31.75
CA ILE A 142 13.09 -21.78 -32.38
C ILE A 142 13.43 -23.26 -32.19
N VAL A 143 13.25 -23.79 -30.98
CA VAL A 143 13.53 -25.19 -30.65
C VAL A 143 12.56 -26.13 -31.39
N SER A 144 11.28 -25.80 -31.42
CA SER A 144 10.24 -26.56 -32.14
C SER A 144 10.56 -26.66 -33.64
N LYS A 145 10.92 -25.54 -34.28
CA LYS A 145 11.36 -25.51 -35.69
C LYS A 145 12.62 -26.33 -35.95
N LYS A 146 13.58 -26.36 -35.01
CA LYS A 146 14.80 -27.16 -35.16
C LYS A 146 14.57 -28.66 -34.97
N LEU A 147 13.55 -29.03 -34.21
CA LEU A 147 13.20 -30.43 -33.92
C LEU A 147 12.12 -31.00 -34.86
N ASP A 148 11.65 -30.22 -35.84
CA ASP A 148 10.59 -30.58 -36.79
C ASP A 148 9.31 -31.09 -36.09
N ILE A 149 9.02 -30.52 -34.92
CA ILE A 149 7.82 -30.83 -34.15
C ILE A 149 6.66 -30.14 -34.86
N LYS A 150 5.76 -30.92 -35.46
CA LYS A 150 4.50 -30.40 -36.03
C LYS A 150 3.67 -29.82 -34.90
N ASP A 151 3.08 -28.64 -35.14
CA ASP A 151 2.05 -28.07 -34.27
C ASP A 151 1.00 -29.15 -34.01
N GLN A 152 0.86 -29.57 -32.75
CA GLN A 152 -0.32 -30.33 -32.35
C GLN A 152 -1.48 -29.34 -32.37
N ASP A 153 -2.51 -29.67 -33.15
CA ASP A 153 -3.78 -28.95 -33.19
C ASP A 153 -4.21 -28.57 -31.77
N ASP A 154 -4.55 -27.29 -31.63
CA ASP A 154 -4.97 -26.59 -30.41
C ASP A 154 -5.36 -27.51 -29.26
N ILE A 155 -4.55 -27.52 -28.19
CA ILE A 155 -5.03 -27.99 -26.90
C ILE A 155 -6.12 -27.00 -26.49
N ASP A 156 -7.37 -27.41 -26.73
CA ASP A 156 -8.59 -26.71 -26.33
C ASP A 156 -8.54 -26.43 -24.83
N VAL A 157 -8.08 -25.23 -24.47
CA VAL A 157 -7.84 -24.80 -23.09
C VAL A 157 -9.15 -24.82 -22.28
N ASP A 158 -10.29 -24.70 -22.97
CA ASP A 158 -11.64 -24.77 -22.38
C ASP A 158 -12.00 -26.18 -21.88
N LYS A 159 -11.21 -27.23 -22.22
CA LYS A 159 -11.39 -28.59 -21.69
C LYS A 159 -10.58 -28.88 -20.43
N LEU A 160 -9.76 -27.95 -19.96
CA LEU A 160 -9.04 -28.07 -18.69
C LEU A 160 -9.99 -27.65 -17.55
N GLU A 161 -10.97 -28.50 -17.24
CA GLU A 161 -11.71 -28.38 -15.98
C GLU A 161 -10.73 -28.56 -14.82
N ILE A 162 -10.35 -27.45 -14.19
CA ILE A 162 -9.66 -27.48 -12.90
C ILE A 162 -10.69 -27.90 -11.87
N GLU A 163 -10.71 -29.19 -11.51
CA GLU A 163 -11.45 -29.65 -10.32
C GLU A 163 -10.85 -28.99 -9.07
N SER A 164 -11.50 -27.91 -8.63
CA SER A 164 -11.25 -27.28 -7.33
C SER A 164 -11.76 -28.21 -6.23
N LYS A 165 -10.86 -28.79 -5.44
CA LYS A 165 -11.15 -29.36 -4.12
C LYS A 165 -11.01 -28.31 -3.03
#